data_AF-A0A5P8K8D2-F1
#
_entry.id   AF-A0A5P8K8D2-F1
#
_cell.length_a   1.000
_cell.length_b   1.000
_cell.length_c   1.000
_cell.angle_alpha   90.00
_cell.angle_beta   90.00
_cell.angle_gamma   90.00
#
_symmetry.space_group_name_H-M   'P 1'
#
loop_
_entity.id
_entity.type
_entity.pdbx_description
1 polymer ?
#
loop_
_entity_poly.entity_id
_entity_poly.type
_entity_poly.pdbx_seq_one_letter_code
_entity_poly.pdbx_strand_id
1 'polypeptide(L)'
;MQPFVRALAIRMQKAIAEGSFVPAPVGPRGEAEVQEPDPATAEERGGTRHVIKYSGFLRICPGPLDELACVAATAEGRCEGLVLDEGEGYWEQIEAPHLPGRAGQMTLLDLRGRAWVWSIDIIDFQHALRWLRQRCHDHGKYGSYPDASPMELVTFDPYRHGDFLISERPAGYRASPVPGWELSPGTAKRQCCATEDCHNSTVVAVEKSWLCWQCERRAKRRRAVHAKWQARASEAQALSTEEESAVGDQDITGGSIPF
;
A
#
# COMPACT_ATOMS: atom_id res chain seq x y z
N MET A 1 -23.85 -27.63 -33.46
CA MET A 1 -22.51 -27.47 -32.85
C MET A 1 -21.41 -27.12 -33.86
N GLN A 2 -21.36 -27.77 -35.03
CA GLN A 2 -20.40 -27.51 -36.12
C GLN A 2 -20.32 -26.05 -36.68
N PRO A 3 -21.43 -25.30 -36.85
CA PRO A 3 -21.36 -23.97 -37.49
C PRO A 3 -20.68 -22.91 -36.61
N PHE A 4 -20.78 -23.05 -35.29
CA PHE A 4 -20.17 -22.13 -34.33
C PHE A 4 -18.64 -22.28 -34.32
N VAL A 5 -18.14 -23.51 -34.34
CA VAL A 5 -16.71 -23.82 -34.43
C VAL A 5 -16.12 -23.28 -35.73
N ARG A 6 -16.83 -23.46 -36.85
CA ARG A 6 -16.41 -22.92 -38.16
C ARG A 6 -16.39 -21.39 -38.17
N ALA A 7 -17.40 -20.73 -37.61
CA ALA A 7 -17.45 -19.27 -37.53
C ALA A 7 -16.32 -18.72 -36.64
N LEU A 8 -16.01 -19.39 -35.52
CA LEU A 8 -14.90 -19.02 -34.63
C LEU A 8 -13.55 -19.18 -35.34
N ALA A 9 -13.33 -20.31 -36.02
CA ALA A 9 -12.09 -20.57 -36.76
C ALA A 9 -11.83 -19.51 -37.86
N ILE A 10 -12.87 -19.09 -38.59
CA ILE A 10 -12.76 -18.03 -39.61
C ILE A 10 -12.44 -16.68 -38.95
N ARG A 11 -13.08 -16.34 -37.83
CA ARG A 11 -12.77 -15.11 -37.08
C ARG A 11 -11.34 -15.11 -36.54
N MET A 12 -10.85 -16.24 -36.04
CA MET A 12 -9.47 -16.39 -35.57
C MET A 12 -8.47 -16.28 -36.71
N GLN A 13 -8.69 -16.96 -37.85
CA GLN A 13 -7.84 -16.81 -39.04
C GLN A 13 -7.81 -15.37 -39.55
N LYS A 14 -8.96 -14.69 -39.58
CA LYS A 14 -9.05 -13.29 -39.97
C LYS A 14 -8.28 -12.39 -38.98
N ALA A 15 -8.46 -12.60 -37.68
CA ALA A 15 -7.75 -11.88 -36.63
C ALA A 15 -6.22 -12.08 -36.69
N ILE A 16 -5.76 -13.28 -37.04
CA ILE A 16 -4.33 -13.59 -37.25
C ILE A 16 -3.82 -12.90 -38.52
N ALA A 17 -4.56 -12.97 -39.63
CA ALA A 17 -4.18 -12.34 -40.90
C ALA A 17 -4.15 -10.80 -40.80
N GLU A 18 -5.03 -10.21 -39.99
CA GLU A 18 -5.09 -8.78 -39.70
C GLU A 18 -4.04 -8.33 -38.66
N GLY A 19 -3.24 -9.24 -38.11
CA GLY A 19 -2.21 -8.92 -37.12
C GLY A 19 -2.77 -8.51 -35.75
N SER A 20 -4.08 -8.65 -35.50
CA SER A 20 -4.70 -8.31 -34.21
C SER A 20 -4.27 -9.22 -33.04
N PHE A 21 -3.65 -10.36 -33.36
CA PHE A 21 -3.04 -11.28 -32.40
C PHE A 21 -1.55 -11.05 -32.18
N VAL A 22 -0.96 -10.06 -32.87
CA VAL A 22 0.39 -9.58 -32.55
C VAL A 22 0.22 -8.73 -31.28
N PRO A 23 0.84 -9.10 -30.15
CA PRO A 23 0.88 -8.21 -28.99
C PRO A 23 1.32 -6.85 -29.50
N ALA A 24 0.56 -5.79 -29.17
CA ALA A 24 0.94 -4.44 -29.57
C ALA A 24 2.45 -4.29 -29.31
N PRO A 25 3.26 -3.93 -30.33
CA PRO A 25 4.66 -3.69 -30.07
C PRO A 25 4.70 -2.71 -28.91
N VAL A 26 5.38 -3.10 -27.83
CA VAL A 26 5.65 -2.21 -26.71
C VAL A 26 6.11 -0.92 -27.36
N GLY A 27 5.29 0.13 -27.28
CA GLY A 27 5.53 1.35 -28.03
C GLY A 27 6.97 1.81 -27.79
N PRO A 28 7.61 2.49 -28.76
CA PRO A 28 8.95 3.00 -28.54
C PRO A 28 8.95 3.79 -27.23
N ARG A 29 9.61 3.21 -26.22
CA ARG A 29 9.84 3.83 -24.93
C ARG A 29 10.52 5.15 -25.22
N GLY A 30 10.05 6.23 -24.62
CA GLY A 30 10.53 7.57 -24.93
C GLY A 30 12.06 7.62 -24.85
N GLU A 31 12.70 8.47 -25.66
CA GLU A 31 14.17 8.56 -25.71
C GLU A 31 14.81 8.75 -24.32
N ALA A 32 14.09 9.36 -23.37
CA ALA A 32 14.50 9.49 -21.96
C ALA A 32 14.56 8.15 -21.19
N GLU A 33 13.71 7.17 -21.48
CA GLU A 33 13.74 5.82 -20.86
C GLU A 33 14.85 4.93 -21.47
N VAL A 34 15.24 5.22 -22.71
CA VAL A 34 16.36 4.56 -23.41
C VAL A 34 17.72 5.12 -22.93
N GLN A 35 17.73 6.33 -22.35
CA GLN A 35 18.91 7.11 -21.96
C GLN A 35 19.22 7.09 -20.45
N GLU A 36 18.78 6.10 -19.67
CA GLU A 36 19.44 5.81 -18.39
C GLU A 36 20.59 4.83 -18.67
N PRO A 37 21.81 5.30 -19.03
CA PRO A 37 22.96 4.43 -19.18
C PRO A 37 23.31 3.82 -17.83
N ASP A 38 23.77 2.57 -17.86
CA ASP A 38 24.35 1.98 -16.67
C ASP A 38 25.55 2.82 -16.21
N PRO A 39 25.75 2.99 -14.89
CA PRO A 39 26.87 3.77 -14.39
C PRO A 39 28.18 3.09 -14.82
N ALA A 40 29.20 3.87 -15.17
CA ALA A 40 30.50 3.33 -15.62
C ALA A 40 31.13 2.36 -14.60
N THR A 41 30.87 2.59 -13.32
CA THR A 41 31.30 1.71 -12.22
C THR A 41 30.66 0.33 -12.23
N ALA A 42 29.57 0.12 -12.99
CA ALA A 42 28.95 -1.20 -13.11
C ALA A 42 29.76 -2.17 -13.96
N GLU A 43 30.44 -1.67 -15.00
CA GLU A 43 31.33 -2.49 -15.83
C GLU A 43 32.60 -2.89 -15.04
N GLU A 44 33.13 -1.98 -14.23
CA GLU A 44 34.33 -2.21 -13.40
C GLU A 44 34.13 -3.31 -12.36
N ARG A 45 32.89 -3.53 -11.88
CA ARG A 45 32.56 -4.42 -10.76
C ARG A 45 32.17 -5.85 -11.18
N GLY A 46 32.57 -6.26 -12.38
CA GLY A 46 32.45 -7.66 -12.82
C GLY A 46 31.01 -8.12 -13.07
N GLY A 47 30.07 -7.20 -13.29
CA GLY A 47 28.72 -7.48 -13.78
C GLY A 47 27.72 -8.02 -12.76
N THR A 48 28.13 -8.39 -11.53
CA THR A 48 27.19 -8.82 -10.49
C THR A 48 26.56 -7.60 -9.84
N ARG A 49 25.26 -7.39 -10.04
CA ARG A 49 24.53 -6.21 -9.52
C ARG A 49 23.36 -6.65 -8.66
N HIS A 50 23.32 -6.17 -7.43
CA HIS A 50 22.21 -6.46 -6.53
C HIS A 50 21.03 -5.54 -6.76
N VAL A 51 19.83 -6.07 -6.58
CA VAL A 51 18.58 -5.32 -6.64
C VAL A 51 18.09 -5.02 -5.22
N ILE A 52 17.85 -3.74 -4.94
CA ILE A 52 17.28 -3.27 -3.68
C ILE A 52 15.79 -2.97 -3.86
N LYS A 53 15.01 -3.26 -2.83
CA LYS A 53 13.60 -2.90 -2.70
C LYS A 53 13.48 -1.80 -1.65
N TYR A 54 12.94 -0.67 -2.07
CA TYR A 54 12.80 0.54 -1.28
C TYR A 54 11.39 1.12 -1.48
N SER A 55 10.58 1.21 -0.41
CA SER A 55 9.19 1.74 -0.46
C SER A 55 8.32 1.14 -1.58
N GLY A 56 8.53 -0.13 -1.94
CA GLY A 56 7.81 -0.80 -3.03
C GLY A 56 8.39 -0.58 -4.44
N PHE A 57 9.45 0.21 -4.58
CA PHE A 57 10.20 0.39 -5.82
C PHE A 57 11.45 -0.49 -5.81
N LEU A 58 11.86 -0.94 -6.99
CA LEU A 58 13.09 -1.70 -7.19
C LEU A 58 14.16 -0.78 -7.80
N ARG A 59 15.39 -0.89 -7.31
CA ARG A 59 16.57 -0.22 -7.89
C ARG A 59 17.76 -1.17 -7.97
N ILE A 60 18.68 -0.86 -8.87
CA ILE A 60 19.84 -1.68 -9.17
C ILE A 60 21.08 -0.97 -8.69
N CYS A 61 21.88 -1.68 -7.92
CA CYS A 61 23.18 -1.21 -7.49
C CYS A 61 24.19 -1.25 -8.65
N PRO A 62 25.22 -0.39 -8.65
CA PRO A 62 26.33 -0.50 -9.60
C PRO A 62 27.08 -1.83 -9.44
N GLY A 63 27.01 -2.49 -8.28
CA GLY A 63 27.62 -3.80 -8.07
C GLY A 63 26.95 -4.56 -6.92
N PRO A 64 27.70 -5.40 -6.20
CA PRO A 64 27.30 -5.98 -4.93
C PRO A 64 26.93 -4.89 -3.91
N LEU A 65 26.05 -5.23 -2.97
CA LEU A 65 25.47 -4.28 -2.02
C LEU A 65 26.48 -3.81 -0.97
N ASP A 66 27.37 -4.72 -0.56
CA ASP A 66 28.51 -4.51 0.33
C ASP A 66 29.59 -3.59 -0.26
N GLU A 67 29.55 -3.34 -1.57
CA GLU A 67 30.45 -2.40 -2.24
C GLU A 67 29.78 -1.05 -2.55
N LEU A 68 28.52 -0.85 -2.16
CA LEU A 68 27.77 0.37 -2.48
C LEU A 68 28.35 1.57 -1.71
N ALA A 69 29.21 2.34 -2.37
CA ALA A 69 29.90 3.48 -1.79
C ALA A 69 29.05 4.77 -1.84
N CYS A 70 29.26 5.63 -0.85
CA CYS A 70 28.63 6.95 -0.78
C CYS A 70 29.04 7.84 -1.96
N VAL A 71 28.12 8.67 -2.46
CA VAL A 71 28.41 9.64 -3.53
C VAL A 71 28.81 11.03 -3.03
N ALA A 72 28.95 11.21 -1.71
CA ALA A 72 29.32 12.50 -1.13
C ALA A 72 30.77 12.87 -1.46
N ALA A 73 31.00 14.14 -1.76
CA ALA A 73 32.33 14.71 -1.89
C ALA A 73 32.89 15.06 -0.51
N THR A 74 34.16 14.71 -0.34
CA THR A 74 35.01 14.96 0.83
C THR A 74 36.27 15.71 0.39
N ALA A 75 37.13 16.10 1.33
CA ALA A 75 38.40 16.77 1.01
C ALA A 75 39.34 15.91 0.15
N GLU A 76 39.24 14.57 0.25
CA GLU A 76 40.10 13.61 -0.43
C GLU A 76 39.47 13.06 -1.73
N GLY A 77 38.26 13.50 -2.06
CA GLY A 77 37.50 13.02 -3.21
C GLY A 77 36.18 12.36 -2.80
N ARG A 78 35.80 11.26 -3.45
CA ARG A 78 34.56 10.54 -3.14
C ARG A 78 34.67 9.85 -1.79
N CYS A 79 33.61 9.93 -0.98
CA CYS A 79 33.53 9.20 0.27
C CYS A 79 33.57 7.68 0.04
N GLU A 80 34.50 6.99 0.69
CA GLU A 80 34.62 5.52 0.67
C GLU A 80 33.65 4.82 1.63
N GLY A 81 32.94 5.58 2.46
CA GLY A 81 31.95 5.04 3.39
C GLY A 81 30.83 4.31 2.67
N LEU A 82 30.51 3.11 3.14
CA LEU A 82 29.44 2.29 2.59
C LEU A 82 28.07 2.87 2.92
N VAL A 83 27.14 2.71 1.98
CA VAL A 83 25.72 3.07 2.16
C VAL A 83 25.00 1.99 2.97
N LEU A 84 25.41 0.73 2.81
CA LEU A 84 24.84 -0.39 3.53
C LEU A 84 25.29 -0.38 4.99
N ASP A 85 24.33 -0.47 5.91
CA ASP A 85 24.51 -1.03 7.24
C ASP A 85 23.71 -2.34 7.32
N GLU A 86 24.35 -3.43 7.75
CA GLU A 86 23.79 -4.78 7.77
C GLU A 86 22.51 -4.89 8.61
N GLY A 87 22.29 -3.96 9.54
CA GLY A 87 21.10 -3.88 10.37
C GLY A 87 19.86 -3.25 9.71
N GLU A 88 20.00 -2.67 8.53
CA GLU A 88 18.95 -1.82 7.91
C GLU A 88 18.07 -2.53 6.89
N GLY A 89 18.25 -3.83 6.71
CA GLY A 89 17.45 -4.59 5.77
C GLY A 89 17.70 -6.08 5.81
N TYR A 90 17.09 -6.76 4.86
CA TYR A 90 17.22 -8.20 4.71
C TYR A 90 16.94 -8.65 3.29
N TRP A 91 17.45 -9.83 2.94
CA TRP A 91 17.06 -10.50 1.70
C TRP A 91 15.61 -11.00 1.79
N GLU A 92 14.77 -10.50 0.90
CA GLU A 92 13.37 -10.86 0.74
C GLU A 92 13.17 -11.57 -0.60
N GLN A 93 12.38 -12.64 -0.60
CA GLN A 93 11.95 -13.28 -1.83
C GLN A 93 10.66 -12.62 -2.31
N ILE A 94 10.70 -12.00 -3.49
CA ILE A 94 9.54 -11.38 -4.13
C ILE A 94 9.06 -12.20 -5.32
N GLU A 95 7.81 -12.01 -5.71
CA GLU A 95 7.34 -12.47 -7.01
C GLU A 95 8.10 -11.73 -8.11
N ALA A 96 8.65 -12.50 -9.06
CA ALA A 96 9.38 -11.91 -10.17
C ALA A 96 8.42 -11.05 -11.02
N PRO A 97 8.81 -9.84 -11.44
CA PRO A 97 7.94 -8.95 -12.20
C PRO A 97 7.42 -9.63 -13.47
N HIS A 98 6.10 -9.59 -13.68
CA HIS A 98 5.49 -10.20 -14.85
C HIS A 98 5.74 -9.34 -16.10
N LEU A 99 6.46 -9.93 -17.05
CA LEU A 99 6.78 -9.35 -18.35
C LEU A 99 5.99 -10.08 -19.44
N PRO A 100 5.21 -9.38 -20.28
CA PRO A 100 4.55 -10.00 -21.42
C PRO A 100 5.57 -10.45 -22.48
N GLY A 101 5.22 -11.49 -23.23
CA GLY A 101 6.05 -12.03 -24.31
C GLY A 101 7.09 -13.06 -23.87
N ARG A 102 7.90 -13.51 -24.84
CA ARG A 102 8.83 -14.63 -24.66
C ARG A 102 9.93 -14.33 -23.65
N ALA A 103 10.49 -13.12 -23.68
CA ALA A 103 11.54 -12.70 -22.76
C ALA A 103 11.07 -12.79 -21.30
N GLY A 104 9.87 -12.29 -21.02
CA GLY A 104 9.28 -12.38 -19.69
C GLY A 104 8.98 -13.80 -19.23
N GLN A 105 8.49 -14.66 -20.13
CA GLN A 105 8.31 -16.07 -19.80
C GLN A 105 9.62 -16.78 -19.47
N MET A 106 10.71 -16.44 -20.17
CA MET A 106 12.05 -16.98 -19.87
C MET A 106 12.55 -16.52 -18.51
N THR A 107 12.50 -15.21 -18.22
CA THR A 107 12.88 -14.68 -16.90
C THR A 107 12.06 -15.31 -15.77
N LEU A 108 10.75 -15.50 -15.96
CA LEU A 108 9.90 -16.19 -14.98
C LEU A 108 10.27 -17.67 -14.82
N LEU A 109 10.65 -18.37 -15.88
CA LEU A 109 11.08 -19.77 -15.84
C LEU A 109 12.42 -19.91 -15.09
N ASP A 110 13.40 -19.09 -15.44
CA ASP A 110 14.75 -19.12 -14.86
C ASP A 110 14.72 -18.80 -13.35
N LEU A 111 13.88 -17.82 -12.98
CA LEU A 111 13.66 -17.44 -11.58
C LEU A 111 12.65 -18.33 -10.85
N ARG A 112 12.01 -19.31 -11.52
CA ARG A 112 10.91 -20.10 -10.97
C ARG A 112 9.80 -19.22 -10.35
N GLY A 113 9.54 -18.09 -10.99
CA GLY A 113 8.57 -17.06 -10.58
C GLY A 113 8.97 -16.23 -9.36
N ARG A 114 10.17 -16.41 -8.79
CA ARG A 114 10.59 -15.71 -7.57
C ARG A 114 12.02 -15.21 -7.66
N ALA A 115 12.24 -13.97 -7.24
CA ALA A 115 13.56 -13.35 -7.20
C ALA A 115 13.93 -12.94 -5.78
N TRP A 116 15.23 -12.93 -5.46
CA TRP A 116 15.72 -12.35 -4.22
C TRP A 116 16.12 -10.89 -4.45
N VAL A 117 15.64 -10.03 -3.55
CA VAL A 117 15.98 -8.60 -3.51
C VAL A 117 16.34 -8.21 -2.09
N TRP A 118 17.20 -7.22 -1.93
CA TRP A 118 17.48 -6.66 -0.61
C TRP A 118 16.41 -5.64 -0.22
N SER A 119 15.56 -6.00 0.73
CA SER A 119 14.50 -5.13 1.25
C SER A 119 15.05 -4.23 2.34
N ILE A 120 14.91 -2.92 2.16
CA ILE A 120 15.34 -1.91 3.12
C ILE A 120 14.21 -1.61 4.10
N ASP A 121 14.47 -1.77 5.40
CA ASP A 121 13.55 -1.42 6.47
C ASP A 121 13.61 0.08 6.74
N ILE A 122 12.70 0.83 6.11
CA ILE A 122 12.66 2.29 6.23
C ILE A 122 12.05 2.67 7.58
N ILE A 123 12.92 2.98 8.54
CA ILE A 123 12.56 3.40 9.90
C ILE A 123 12.00 4.83 9.92
N ASP A 124 12.59 5.75 9.15
CA ASP A 124 12.18 7.14 9.09
C ASP A 124 12.45 7.80 7.71
N PHE A 125 11.98 9.04 7.54
CA PHE A 125 12.16 9.80 6.30
C PHE A 125 13.63 10.15 5.98
N GLN A 126 14.48 10.35 6.99
CA GLN A 126 15.89 10.69 6.78
C GLN A 126 16.67 9.45 6.31
N HIS A 127 16.38 8.29 6.88
CA HIS A 127 16.87 7.00 6.44
C HIS A 127 16.46 6.75 4.98
N ALA A 128 15.21 7.07 4.64
CA ALA A 128 14.72 6.97 3.27
C ALA A 128 15.46 7.89 2.29
N LEU A 129 15.63 9.16 2.64
CA LEU A 129 16.38 10.13 1.83
C LEU A 129 17.86 9.77 1.71
N ARG A 130 18.46 9.19 2.74
CA ARG A 130 19.86 8.75 2.74
C ARG A 130 20.09 7.69 1.67
N TRP A 131 19.23 6.67 1.60
CA TRP A 131 19.26 5.66 0.55
C TRP A 131 18.97 6.25 -0.83
N LEU A 132 17.94 7.11 -0.94
CA LEU A 132 17.58 7.77 -2.19
C LEU A 132 18.72 8.62 -2.78
N ARG A 133 19.60 9.16 -1.91
CA ARG A 133 20.77 9.96 -2.29
C ARG A 133 22.09 9.18 -2.25
N GLN A 134 22.05 7.86 -2.05
CA GLN A 134 23.25 7.01 -1.94
C GLN A 134 24.29 7.57 -0.95
N ARG A 135 23.86 7.83 0.29
CA ARG A 135 24.68 8.41 1.37
C ARG A 135 25.02 7.38 2.46
N CYS A 136 26.24 7.44 3.00
CA CYS A 136 26.56 6.73 4.24
C CYS A 136 25.91 7.41 5.46
N HIS A 137 25.97 6.79 6.64
CA HIS A 137 25.39 7.34 7.86
C HIS A 137 25.93 8.72 8.25
N ASP A 138 27.23 8.95 8.06
CA ASP A 138 27.87 10.22 8.43
C ASP A 138 27.37 11.37 7.53
N HIS A 139 27.30 11.11 6.22
CA HIS A 139 26.82 12.08 5.23
C HIS A 139 25.29 12.14 5.09
N GLY A 140 24.56 11.27 5.79
CA GLY A 140 23.10 11.25 5.84
C GLY A 140 22.49 12.13 6.93
N LYS A 141 23.24 12.40 8.02
CA LYS A 141 22.69 13.02 9.25
C LYS A 141 22.74 14.55 9.28
N TYR A 142 23.75 15.18 8.68
CA TYR A 142 24.14 16.56 9.07
C TYR A 142 24.24 17.62 7.96
N GLY A 143 23.84 17.33 6.72
CA GLY A 143 23.80 18.40 5.72
C GLY A 143 23.72 17.92 4.28
N SER A 144 23.48 18.88 3.39
CA SER A 144 23.60 18.67 1.95
C SER A 144 25.08 18.77 1.56
N TYR A 145 25.83 17.67 1.75
CA TYR A 145 27.16 17.54 1.15
C TYR A 145 27.04 17.57 -0.38
N PRO A 146 28.00 18.19 -1.10
CA PRO A 146 28.03 18.14 -2.55
C PRO A 146 28.27 16.71 -3.04
N ASP A 147 27.83 16.42 -4.26
CA ASP A 147 28.02 15.12 -4.91
C ASP A 147 29.38 15.08 -5.62
N ALA A 148 30.20 14.06 -5.31
CA ALA A 148 31.42 13.75 -6.07
C ALA A 148 31.11 13.00 -7.37
N SER A 149 29.97 12.31 -7.41
CA SER A 149 29.49 11.52 -8.54
C SER A 149 27.96 11.60 -8.59
N PRO A 150 27.34 11.50 -9.78
CA PRO A 150 25.91 11.23 -9.85
C PRO A 150 25.56 9.95 -9.07
N MET A 151 24.30 9.87 -8.64
CA MET A 151 23.73 8.67 -8.04
C MET A 151 23.84 7.49 -9.03
N GLU A 152 24.36 6.37 -8.56
CA GLU A 152 24.62 5.17 -9.37
C GLU A 152 23.50 4.12 -9.21
N LEU A 153 22.57 4.34 -8.28
CA LEU A 153 21.36 3.53 -8.15
C LEU A 153 20.41 3.78 -9.33
N VAL A 154 20.30 2.79 -10.21
CA VAL A 154 19.45 2.86 -11.41
C VAL A 154 18.04 2.35 -11.10
N THR A 155 17.02 2.91 -11.74
CA THR A 155 15.65 2.41 -11.61
C THR A 155 15.53 1.03 -12.26
N PHE A 156 14.91 0.07 -11.57
CA PHE A 156 14.75 -1.27 -12.12
C PHE A 156 13.64 -1.30 -13.18
N ASP A 157 14.02 -1.55 -14.44
CA ASP A 157 13.12 -1.90 -15.53
C ASP A 157 13.17 -3.42 -15.79
N PRO A 158 12.07 -4.15 -15.58
CA PRO A 158 12.04 -5.60 -15.79
C PRO A 158 12.51 -6.06 -17.17
N TYR A 159 12.32 -5.27 -18.24
CA TYR A 159 12.72 -5.68 -19.59
C TYR A 159 14.22 -5.57 -19.84
N ARG A 160 14.86 -4.57 -19.22
CA ARG A 160 16.30 -4.31 -19.40
C ARG A 160 17.14 -5.05 -18.36
N HIS A 161 16.57 -5.24 -17.18
CA HIS A 161 17.33 -5.58 -15.98
C HIS A 161 16.91 -6.91 -15.37
N GLY A 162 16.08 -7.69 -16.07
CA GLY A 162 15.65 -9.02 -15.62
C GLY A 162 16.82 -9.96 -15.30
N ASP A 163 17.94 -9.80 -16.00
CA ASP A 163 19.16 -10.61 -15.80
C ASP A 163 19.86 -10.35 -14.45
N PHE A 164 19.59 -9.21 -13.80
CA PHE A 164 20.12 -8.89 -12.46
C PHE A 164 19.27 -9.43 -11.32
N LEU A 165 18.10 -10.00 -11.63
CA LEU A 165 17.32 -10.73 -10.63
C LEU A 165 18.01 -12.06 -10.35
N ILE A 166 18.30 -12.30 -9.07
CA ILE A 166 18.97 -13.52 -8.62
C ILE A 166 17.95 -14.53 -8.08
N SER A 167 18.16 -15.80 -8.45
CA SER A 167 17.31 -16.93 -8.04
C SER A 167 17.70 -17.49 -6.67
N GLU A 168 18.96 -17.32 -6.27
CA GLU A 168 19.51 -17.78 -5.00
C GLU A 168 19.88 -16.60 -4.10
N ARG A 169 19.68 -16.79 -2.79
CA ARG A 169 20.02 -15.78 -1.79
C ARG A 169 21.54 -15.68 -1.63
N PRO A 170 22.15 -14.48 -1.71
CA PRO A 170 23.57 -14.30 -1.45
C PRO A 170 23.97 -14.75 -0.03
N ALA A 171 25.11 -15.43 0.09
CA ALA A 171 25.66 -15.86 1.37
C ALA A 171 26.30 -14.68 2.14
N GLY A 172 26.40 -14.79 3.46
CA GLY A 172 27.05 -13.76 4.31
C GLY A 172 26.11 -12.67 4.85
N TYR A 173 24.87 -12.60 4.37
CA TYR A 173 23.89 -11.62 4.82
C TYR A 173 22.86 -12.21 5.79
N ARG A 174 22.39 -11.40 6.74
CA ARG A 174 21.36 -11.79 7.70
C ARG A 174 20.08 -12.22 6.97
N ALA A 175 19.52 -13.35 7.39
CA ALA A 175 18.22 -13.80 6.89
C ALA A 175 17.12 -12.84 7.37
N SER A 176 16.07 -12.69 6.57
CA SER A 176 14.88 -11.92 6.95
C SER A 176 14.41 -12.29 8.36
N PRO A 177 14.19 -11.30 9.24
CA PRO A 177 13.60 -11.55 10.55
C PRO A 177 12.12 -11.92 10.44
N VAL A 178 11.51 -11.74 9.26
CA VAL A 178 10.11 -12.08 9.03
C VAL A 178 10.05 -13.61 8.94
N PRO A 179 9.42 -14.32 9.90
CA PRO A 179 8.95 -15.66 9.63
C PRO A 179 8.14 -15.52 8.36
N GLY A 180 8.41 -16.35 7.34
CA GLY A 180 7.55 -16.41 6.16
C GLY A 180 6.12 -16.29 6.65
N TRP A 181 5.34 -15.38 6.07
CA TRP A 181 3.95 -15.18 6.46
C TRP A 181 3.26 -16.53 6.29
N GLU A 182 3.35 -17.39 7.30
CA GLU A 182 2.37 -18.39 7.55
C GLU A 182 1.14 -17.52 7.67
N LEU A 183 0.30 -17.60 6.63
CA LEU A 183 -1.12 -17.55 6.83
C LEU A 183 -1.35 -18.48 8.02
N SER A 184 -1.26 -17.93 9.23
CA SER A 184 -1.76 -18.57 10.41
C SER A 184 -3.15 -18.98 9.96
N PRO A 185 -3.52 -20.27 10.05
CA PRO A 185 -4.89 -20.69 9.82
C PRO A 185 -5.73 -20.06 10.94
N GLY A 186 -5.89 -18.74 10.82
CA GLY A 186 -6.50 -17.84 11.72
C GLY A 186 -7.97 -18.04 11.49
N THR A 187 -8.49 -19.04 12.18
CA THR A 187 -9.89 -19.12 12.57
C THR A 187 -10.22 -17.95 13.50
N ALA A 188 -9.91 -16.71 13.08
CA ALA A 188 -10.32 -15.50 13.76
C ALA A 188 -11.85 -15.55 13.75
N LYS A 189 -12.42 -15.88 14.90
CA LYS A 189 -13.87 -16.04 15.06
C LYS A 189 -14.50 -14.71 14.73
N ARG A 190 -15.22 -14.64 13.60
CA ARG A 190 -15.98 -13.46 13.22
C ARG A 190 -17.01 -13.18 14.31
N GLN A 191 -16.99 -11.97 14.84
CA GLN A 191 -17.99 -11.51 15.79
C GLN A 191 -19.03 -10.69 15.06
N CYS A 192 -20.30 -11.06 15.23
CA CYS A 192 -21.42 -10.42 14.56
C CYS A 192 -21.90 -9.21 15.36
N CYS A 193 -22.49 -8.25 14.66
CA CYS A 193 -23.21 -7.13 15.25
C CYS A 193 -24.28 -7.65 16.23
N ALA A 194 -24.44 -6.98 17.36
CA ALA A 194 -25.41 -7.34 18.40
C ALA A 194 -26.87 -7.05 18.02
N THR A 195 -27.14 -6.45 16.86
CA THR A 195 -28.52 -6.16 16.40
C THR A 195 -29.09 -7.40 15.71
N GLU A 196 -30.29 -7.82 16.14
CA GLU A 196 -31.09 -8.82 15.45
C GLU A 196 -31.25 -8.43 13.97
N ASP A 197 -31.07 -9.40 13.07
CA ASP A 197 -31.09 -9.22 11.60
C ASP A 197 -29.94 -8.40 10.98
N CYS A 198 -28.86 -8.11 11.72
CA CYS A 198 -27.66 -7.48 11.15
C CYS A 198 -26.56 -8.49 10.82
N HIS A 199 -26.19 -8.61 9.54
CA HIS A 199 -25.14 -9.53 9.08
C HIS A 199 -23.73 -8.94 9.07
N ASN A 200 -23.54 -7.70 9.52
CA ASN A 200 -22.19 -7.11 9.62
C ASN A 200 -21.39 -7.83 10.71
N SER A 201 -20.14 -8.16 10.39
CA SER A 201 -19.21 -8.83 11.31
C SER A 201 -17.84 -8.17 11.28
N THR A 202 -17.08 -8.37 12.35
CA THR A 202 -15.69 -7.94 12.48
C THR A 202 -14.82 -9.13 12.89
N VAL A 203 -13.55 -9.08 12.50
CA VAL A 203 -12.51 -10.05 12.93
C VAL A 203 -11.75 -9.55 14.15
N VAL A 204 -11.95 -8.29 14.54
CA VAL A 204 -11.38 -7.69 15.75
C VAL A 204 -12.20 -8.15 16.95
N ALA A 205 -11.51 -8.49 18.05
CA ALA A 205 -12.16 -8.80 19.31
C ALA A 205 -12.96 -7.58 19.82
N VAL A 206 -14.26 -7.74 19.92
CA VAL A 206 -15.24 -6.76 20.39
C VAL A 206 -16.12 -7.34 21.49
N GLU A 207 -16.72 -6.45 22.27
CA GLU A 207 -17.68 -6.80 23.32
C GLU A 207 -18.96 -7.41 22.74
N LYS A 208 -19.69 -8.20 23.55
CA LYS A 208 -20.95 -8.86 23.12
C LYS A 208 -22.05 -7.88 22.69
N SER A 209 -22.01 -6.63 23.17
CA SER A 209 -22.95 -5.56 22.84
C SER A 209 -22.48 -4.68 21.67
N TRP A 210 -21.45 -5.09 20.93
CA TRP A 210 -20.91 -4.30 19.84
C TRP A 210 -21.93 -4.09 18.73
N LEU A 211 -22.09 -2.83 18.32
CA LEU A 211 -22.88 -2.45 17.16
C LEU A 211 -21.94 -2.12 16.02
N CYS A 212 -22.24 -2.65 14.83
CA CYS A 212 -21.56 -2.19 13.62
C CYS A 212 -21.86 -0.71 13.36
N TRP A 213 -21.03 -0.06 12.55
CA TRP A 213 -21.15 1.36 12.21
C TRP A 213 -22.55 1.77 11.70
N GLN A 214 -23.26 0.87 10.99
CA GLN A 214 -24.62 1.12 10.52
C GLN A 214 -25.65 1.10 11.66
N CYS A 215 -25.59 0.08 12.51
CA CYS A 215 -26.49 -0.07 13.64
C CYS A 215 -26.25 0.99 14.71
N GLU A 216 -25.00 1.38 14.95
CA GLU A 216 -24.66 2.48 15.85
C GLU A 216 -25.28 3.80 15.36
N ARG A 217 -25.15 4.09 14.05
CA ARG A 217 -25.76 5.28 13.44
C ARG A 217 -27.28 5.27 13.54
N ARG A 218 -27.91 4.11 13.33
CA ARG A 218 -29.38 3.95 13.47
C ARG A 218 -29.83 4.12 14.92
N ALA A 219 -29.10 3.55 15.88
CA ALA A 219 -29.37 3.70 17.30
C ALA A 219 -29.25 5.15 17.76
N LYS A 220 -28.19 5.86 17.35
CA LYS A 220 -28.01 7.31 17.59
C LYS A 220 -29.19 8.12 17.06
N ARG A 221 -29.65 7.84 15.83
CA ARG A 221 -30.83 8.51 15.25
C ARG A 221 -32.11 8.23 16.04
N ARG A 222 -32.36 6.98 16.45
CA ARG A 222 -33.54 6.61 17.26
C ARG A 222 -33.54 7.35 18.61
N ARG A 223 -32.40 7.39 19.31
CA ARG A 223 -32.26 8.14 20.57
C ARG A 223 -32.55 9.64 20.39
N ALA A 224 -32.04 10.24 19.32
CA ALA A 224 -32.28 11.65 19.02
C ALA A 224 -33.77 11.95 18.74
N VAL A 225 -34.46 11.05 18.01
CA VAL A 225 -35.91 11.20 17.75
C VAL A 225 -36.70 11.02 19.05
N HIS A 226 -36.38 10.02 19.86
CA HIS A 226 -37.06 9.78 21.13
C HIS A 226 -36.89 10.95 22.11
N ALA A 227 -35.68 11.50 22.22
CA ALA A 227 -35.42 12.69 23.04
C ALA A 227 -36.26 13.90 22.57
N LYS A 228 -36.42 14.09 21.26
CA LYS A 228 -37.29 15.14 20.71
C LYS A 228 -38.77 14.91 21.06
N TRP A 229 -39.24 13.67 21.01
CA TRP A 229 -40.62 13.35 21.37
C TRP A 229 -40.89 13.56 22.86
N GLN A 230 -39.95 13.15 23.72
CA GLN A 230 -40.04 13.40 25.16
C GLN A 230 -40.07 14.91 25.47
N ALA A 231 -39.18 15.70 24.85
CA ALA A 231 -39.18 17.16 25.04
C ALA A 231 -40.51 17.80 24.65
N ARG A 232 -41.09 17.42 23.50
CA ARG A 232 -42.39 17.94 23.05
C ARG A 232 -43.55 17.48 23.95
N ALA A 233 -43.49 16.26 24.47
CA ALA A 233 -44.50 15.76 25.40
C ALA A 233 -44.44 16.49 26.75
N SER A 234 -43.24 16.76 27.26
CA SER A 234 -43.05 17.56 28.48
C SER A 234 -43.48 19.00 28.30
N GLU A 235 -43.21 19.61 27.14
CA GLU A 235 -43.66 20.97 26.79
C GLU A 235 -45.19 21.05 26.68
N ALA A 236 -45.83 20.08 26.04
CA ALA A 236 -47.29 19.99 25.97
C ALA A 236 -47.94 19.77 27.35
N GLN A 237 -47.32 18.96 28.21
CA GLN A 237 -47.79 18.78 29.59
C GLN A 237 -47.67 20.08 30.40
N ALA A 238 -46.55 20.80 30.29
CA ALA A 238 -46.34 22.08 30.97
C ALA A 238 -47.43 23.10 30.61
N LEU A 239 -47.76 23.23 29.31
CA LEU A 239 -48.82 24.12 28.81
C LEU A 239 -50.22 23.73 29.33
N SER A 240 -50.53 22.43 29.43
CA SER A 240 -51.81 21.99 29.99
C SER A 240 -51.96 22.26 31.50
N THR A 241 -50.88 22.17 32.28
CA THR A 241 -50.90 22.54 33.71
C THR A 241 -51.05 24.04 33.94
N GLU A 242 -50.58 24.89 33.03
CA GLU A 242 -50.77 26.34 33.11
C GLU A 242 -52.24 26.72 32.82
N GLU A 243 -52.89 26.06 31.86
CA GLU A 243 -54.33 26.28 31.56
C GLU A 243 -55.26 25.80 32.69
N GLU A 244 -54.99 24.66 33.34
CA GLU A 244 -55.80 24.20 34.49
C GLU A 244 -55.65 25.09 35.73
N SER A 245 -54.49 25.75 35.92
CA SER A 245 -54.30 26.71 36.99
C SER A 245 -55.05 28.04 36.78
N ALA A 246 -55.42 28.36 35.53
CA ALA A 246 -56.12 29.58 35.17
C ALA A 246 -57.66 29.46 35.27
N VAL A 247 -58.21 28.25 35.42
CA VAL A 247 -59.67 27.99 35.47
C VAL A 247 -60.19 27.79 36.91
N GLY A 248 -59.31 27.79 37.92
CA GLY A 248 -59.65 27.54 39.33
C GLY A 248 -60.19 28.72 40.15
N ASP A 249 -60.30 29.93 39.59
CA ASP A 249 -60.56 31.17 40.37
C ASP A 249 -61.71 32.03 39.81
N GLN A 250 -62.85 31.41 39.52
CA GLN A 250 -64.11 32.13 39.25
C GLN A 250 -65.17 31.81 40.31
N ASP A 251 -65.14 32.60 41.37
CA ASP A 251 -66.14 32.68 42.43
C ASP A 251 -67.54 32.98 41.87
N ILE A 252 -68.49 32.11 42.22
CA ILE A 252 -69.93 32.31 41.98
C ILE A 252 -70.45 33.28 43.06
N THR A 253 -70.45 34.59 42.79
CA THR A 253 -71.16 35.56 43.64
C THR A 253 -72.57 35.78 43.11
N GLY A 254 -73.55 35.37 43.93
CA GLY A 254 -74.98 35.53 43.68
C GLY A 254 -75.42 37.00 43.61
N GLY A 255 -76.13 37.33 42.53
CA GLY A 255 -76.81 38.61 42.35
C GLY A 255 -78.26 38.54 42.82
N SER A 256 -78.55 39.24 43.91
CA SER A 256 -79.88 39.47 44.47
C SER A 256 -80.66 40.48 43.61
N ILE A 257 -81.93 40.19 43.33
CA ILE A 257 -82.87 41.06 42.59
C ILE A 257 -83.58 41.98 43.59
N PRO A 258 -83.66 43.31 43.38
CA PRO A 258 -84.48 44.17 44.22
C PRO A 258 -85.86 44.46 43.58
N PHE A 259 -86.89 44.33 44.43
CA PHE A 259 -88.24 44.92 44.47
C PHE A 259 -89.11 44.94 43.20
#